data_AF-A0A667WKC5-F1
#
_entry.id   AF-A0A667WKC5-F1
#
_cell.length_a   1.000
_cell.length_b   1.000
_cell.length_c   1.000
_cell.angle_alpha   90.00
_cell.angle_beta   90.00
_cell.angle_gamma   90.00
#
_symmetry.space_group_name_H-M   'P 1'
#
loop_
_entity.id
_entity.type
_entity.pdbx_description
1 polymer ?
#
loop_
_entity_poly.entity_id
_entity_poly.type
_entity_poly.pdbx_seq_one_letter_code
_entity_poly.pdbx_strand_id
1 'polypeptide(L)'
;MGNCLKSPTSDDISLLHESQSDRASYGDPDQEPPPPYQEQIRVPVYHPTPSQARLATQLTEEEQVRIAQRIGLIQHLPKGVYDPGRDGSEKKIRECVICMMDFVYGDPIRFLPCMHIYHMDCIDDWLMRSFTCPSCMEPVDAALLSSYETN
;
A
#
# COMPACT_ATOMS: atom_id res chain seq x y z
N MET A 1 -29.39 -7.19 -30.66
CA MET A 1 -30.29 -8.29 -31.02
C MET A 1 -29.47 -9.34 -31.75
N GLY A 2 -29.49 -10.60 -31.30
CA GLY A 2 -29.12 -11.77 -32.12
C GLY A 2 -27.75 -12.40 -31.88
N ASN A 3 -27.69 -13.36 -30.96
CA ASN A 3 -26.71 -14.45 -30.92
C ASN A 3 -26.78 -15.31 -32.19
N CYS A 4 -25.70 -16.06 -32.50
CA CYS A 4 -25.76 -17.53 -32.64
C CYS A 4 -24.37 -18.18 -32.88
N LEU A 5 -23.82 -18.73 -31.80
CA LEU A 5 -23.21 -20.06 -31.63
C LEU A 5 -22.79 -20.84 -32.89
N LYS A 6 -21.47 -21.12 -32.99
CA LYS A 6 -20.90 -22.37 -33.52
C LYS A 6 -19.53 -22.63 -32.88
N SER A 7 -19.37 -23.77 -32.23
CA SER A 7 -18.11 -24.53 -32.07
C SER A 7 -18.38 -25.95 -32.63
N PRO A 8 -17.40 -26.87 -32.82
CA PRO A 8 -15.97 -26.86 -32.46
C PRO A 8 -15.02 -27.40 -33.57
N THR A 9 -13.69 -27.35 -33.37
CA THR A 9 -12.78 -28.53 -33.43
C THR A 9 -11.32 -28.12 -33.12
N SER A 10 -10.70 -28.99 -32.31
CA SER A 10 -9.27 -29.30 -32.08
C SER A 10 -8.18 -28.26 -32.40
N ASP A 11 -7.45 -27.93 -31.33
CA ASP A 11 -6.01 -27.64 -31.27
C ASP A 11 -5.51 -26.40 -32.01
N ASP A 12 -5.30 -25.30 -31.28
CA ASP A 12 -3.98 -24.68 -31.20
C ASP A 12 -3.85 -23.70 -30.01
N ILE A 13 -2.89 -24.01 -29.15
CA ILE A 13 -2.06 -23.11 -28.34
C ILE A 13 -2.69 -22.43 -27.11
N SER A 14 -2.52 -23.14 -26.00
CA SER A 14 -2.19 -22.64 -24.66
C SER A 14 -1.40 -21.33 -24.67
N LEU A 15 -1.81 -20.35 -23.87
CA LEU A 15 -0.97 -19.63 -22.92
C LEU A 15 -1.89 -18.72 -22.09
N LEU A 16 -1.61 -18.63 -20.78
CA LEU A 16 -2.32 -17.88 -19.73
C LEU A 16 -3.42 -18.67 -19.00
N HIS A 17 -3.00 -19.67 -18.23
CA HIS A 17 -3.79 -20.15 -17.09
C HIS A 17 -3.62 -19.17 -15.92
N GLU A 18 -4.71 -18.47 -15.63
CA GLU A 18 -5.33 -18.31 -14.29
C GLU A 18 -4.36 -18.06 -13.13
N SER A 19 -4.31 -16.86 -12.54
CA SER A 19 -5.35 -16.32 -11.63
C SER A 19 -6.08 -17.35 -10.79
N GLN A 20 -5.81 -17.28 -9.48
CA GLN A 20 -6.65 -17.64 -8.34
C GLN A 20 -6.36 -18.93 -7.61
N SER A 21 -6.58 -18.75 -6.31
CA SER A 21 -7.08 -19.71 -5.34
C SER A 21 -6.02 -20.54 -4.65
N ASP A 22 -5.76 -20.13 -3.41
CA ASP A 22 -5.62 -20.96 -2.23
C ASP A 22 -6.61 -22.14 -2.24
N ARG A 23 -6.35 -23.11 -3.11
CA ARG A 23 -6.86 -24.47 -2.98
C ARG A 23 -5.77 -25.26 -2.30
N ALA A 24 -5.98 -25.53 -1.02
CA ALA A 24 -5.23 -26.53 -0.27
C ALA A 24 -5.16 -27.81 -1.10
N SER A 25 -4.00 -28.05 -1.71
CA SER A 25 -3.74 -29.26 -2.48
C SER A 25 -3.31 -30.34 -1.49
N TYR A 26 -4.04 -31.44 -1.51
CA TYR A 26 -3.65 -32.68 -0.87
C TYR A 26 -2.20 -33.02 -1.21
N GLY A 27 -1.44 -33.39 -0.19
CA GLY A 27 0.02 -33.53 -0.23
C GLY A 27 0.50 -34.54 -1.28
N ASP A 28 1.49 -34.10 -2.04
CA ASP A 28 2.36 -34.95 -2.84
C ASP A 28 3.37 -35.65 -1.90
N PRO A 29 3.49 -37.00 -1.89
CA PRO A 29 4.29 -37.71 -0.89
C PRO A 29 5.81 -37.63 -1.10
N ASP A 30 6.27 -37.12 -2.25
CA ASP A 30 7.68 -37.20 -2.67
C ASP A 30 8.43 -35.85 -2.65
N GLN A 31 7.83 -34.80 -2.08
CA GLN A 31 8.56 -33.54 -1.85
C GLN A 31 9.37 -33.65 -0.56
N GLU A 32 10.70 -33.84 -0.69
CA GLU A 32 11.60 -33.69 0.46
C GLU A 32 11.35 -32.33 1.15
N PRO A 33 11.27 -32.29 2.50
CA PRO A 33 11.08 -31.04 3.20
C PRO A 33 12.22 -30.07 2.85
N PRO A 34 11.93 -28.78 2.65
CA PRO A 34 12.97 -27.79 2.40
C PRO A 34 14.02 -27.86 3.54
N PRO A 35 15.33 -27.78 3.22
CA PRO A 35 16.39 -27.95 4.22
C PRO A 35 16.21 -26.94 5.38
N PRO A 36 16.43 -27.34 6.64
CA PRO A 36 15.97 -26.60 7.82
C PRO A 36 16.78 -25.34 8.17
N TYR A 37 17.47 -24.71 7.22
CA TYR A 37 18.33 -23.55 7.51
C TYR A 37 18.52 -22.54 6.38
N GLN A 38 17.85 -22.68 5.23
CA GLN A 38 17.85 -21.57 4.26
C GLN A 38 16.79 -20.56 4.65
N GLU A 39 17.07 -19.85 5.74
CA GLU A 39 16.36 -18.63 6.10
C GLU A 39 16.67 -17.62 5.00
N GLN A 40 15.81 -17.57 3.98
CA GLN A 40 15.90 -16.60 2.90
C GLN A 40 15.71 -15.23 3.54
N ILE A 41 16.81 -14.56 3.90
CA ILE A 41 16.80 -13.19 4.40
C ILE A 41 16.17 -12.33 3.30
N ARG A 42 14.89 -11.99 3.48
CA ARG A 42 14.16 -11.11 2.58
C ARG A 42 14.73 -9.71 2.76
N VAL A 43 15.64 -9.31 1.87
CA VAL A 43 16.19 -7.95 1.87
C VAL A 43 15.07 -7.00 1.46
N PRO A 44 14.75 -5.96 2.27
CA PRO A 44 13.71 -5.01 1.93
C PRO A 44 14.00 -4.29 0.61
N VAL A 45 12.96 -4.07 -0.18
CA VAL A 45 13.00 -3.27 -1.41
C VAL A 45 12.38 -1.91 -1.10
N TYR A 46 13.07 -0.84 -1.47
CA TYR A 46 12.59 0.53 -1.37
C TYR A 46 12.47 1.16 -2.76
N HIS A 47 11.72 2.25 -2.83
CA HIS A 47 11.47 3.01 -4.06
C HIS A 47 11.96 4.46 -3.89
N PRO A 48 13.26 4.75 -4.11
CA PRO A 48 13.80 6.11 -4.00
C PRO A 48 13.15 7.08 -5.00
N THR A 49 12.75 6.57 -6.16
CA THR A 49 11.96 7.28 -7.18
C THR A 49 10.81 6.38 -7.68
N PRO A 50 9.73 6.95 -8.25
CA PRO A 50 8.57 6.17 -8.70
C PRO A 50 8.90 5.06 -9.71
N SER A 51 9.96 5.22 -10.50
CA SER A 51 10.37 4.28 -11.55
C SER A 51 11.53 3.36 -11.13
N GLN A 52 12.02 3.44 -9.90
CA GLN A 52 13.21 2.70 -9.48
C GLN A 52 12.97 1.92 -8.19
N ALA A 53 13.04 0.60 -8.27
CA ALA A 53 13.13 -0.29 -7.13
C ALA A 53 14.60 -0.60 -6.82
N ARG A 54 15.01 -0.48 -5.55
CA ARG A 54 16.36 -0.84 -5.09
C ARG A 54 16.27 -1.69 -3.84
N LEU A 55 17.13 -2.71 -3.75
CA LEU A 55 17.34 -3.45 -2.51
C LEU A 55 18.00 -2.52 -1.47
N ALA A 56 17.72 -2.74 -0.20
CA ALA A 56 18.31 -1.96 0.90
C ALA A 56 19.85 -1.88 0.83
N THR A 57 20.50 -2.96 0.36
CA THR A 57 21.95 -3.07 0.18
C THR A 57 22.52 -2.26 -1.00
N GLN A 58 21.67 -1.77 -1.91
CA GLN A 58 22.06 -1.06 -3.12
C GLN A 58 21.76 0.45 -3.06
N LEU A 59 21.29 0.94 -1.92
CA LEU A 59 20.98 2.36 -1.72
C LEU A 59 22.25 3.15 -1.46
N THR A 60 22.32 4.38 -2.00
CA THR A 60 23.36 5.34 -1.58
C THR A 60 23.11 5.81 -0.15
N GLU A 61 24.12 6.36 0.53
CA GLU A 61 23.96 6.90 1.89
C GLU A 61 22.88 7.98 1.93
N GLU A 62 22.82 8.84 0.93
CA GLU A 62 21.79 9.89 0.84
C GLU A 62 20.39 9.29 0.65
N GLU A 63 20.26 8.19 -0.10
CA GLU A 63 19.00 7.48 -0.24
C GLU A 63 18.56 6.83 1.06
N GLN A 64 19.49 6.20 1.78
CA GLN A 64 19.23 5.61 3.10
C GLN A 64 18.78 6.68 4.09
N VAL A 65 19.44 7.84 4.12
CA VAL A 65 19.07 8.97 4.98
C VAL A 65 17.66 9.47 4.66
N ARG A 66 17.33 9.66 3.37
CA ARG A 66 15.98 10.10 2.97
C ARG A 66 14.91 9.08 3.33
N ILE A 67 15.18 7.79 3.14
CA ILE A 67 14.26 6.70 3.52
C ILE A 67 14.05 6.68 5.03
N ALA A 68 15.12 6.78 5.82
CA ALA A 68 15.04 6.81 7.28
C ALA A 68 14.25 8.02 7.79
N GLN A 69 14.50 9.22 7.23
CA GLN A 69 13.75 10.44 7.55
C GLN A 69 12.26 10.27 7.23
N ARG A 70 11.93 9.73 6.06
CA ARG A 70 10.55 9.46 5.64
C ARG A 70 9.85 8.48 6.59
N ILE A 71 10.49 7.36 6.94
CA ILE A 71 9.95 6.40 7.91
C ILE A 71 9.70 7.09 9.26
N GLY A 72 10.66 7.88 9.74
CA GLY A 72 10.53 8.63 10.99
C GLY A 72 9.33 9.59 10.96
N LEU A 73 9.15 10.35 9.88
CA LEU A 73 8.02 11.26 9.72
C LEU A 73 6.69 10.52 9.68
N ILE A 74 6.57 9.44 8.88
CA ILE A 74 5.34 8.65 8.78
C ILE A 74 4.93 8.12 10.17
N GLN A 75 5.87 7.59 10.95
CA GLN A 75 5.58 7.07 12.29
C GLN A 75 5.00 8.11 13.25
N HIS A 76 5.36 9.39 13.08
CA HIS A 76 4.93 10.50 13.93
C HIS A 76 3.69 11.24 13.40
N LEU A 77 3.19 10.90 12.22
CA LEU A 77 1.92 11.45 11.74
C LEU A 77 0.77 11.09 12.70
N PRO A 78 -0.20 11.99 12.93
CA PRO A 78 -1.31 11.72 13.83
C PRO A 78 -2.10 10.48 13.39
N LYS A 79 -2.40 9.60 14.34
CA LYS A 79 -3.16 8.37 14.14
C LYS A 79 -4.37 8.34 15.05
N GLY A 80 -5.38 7.57 14.67
CA GLY A 80 -6.58 7.39 15.47
C GLY A 80 -7.36 6.16 15.05
N VAL A 81 -8.56 6.07 15.61
CA VAL A 81 -9.54 5.04 15.30
C VAL A 81 -10.74 5.74 14.68
N TYR A 82 -11.23 5.22 13.56
CA TYR A 82 -12.44 5.75 12.94
C TYR A 82 -13.65 5.50 13.84
N ASP A 83 -14.42 6.56 14.10
CA ASP A 83 -15.65 6.52 14.87
C ASP A 83 -16.73 7.38 14.19
N PRO A 84 -17.68 6.76 13.45
CA PRO A 84 -18.73 7.50 12.75
C PRO A 84 -19.74 8.18 13.69
N GLY A 85 -19.66 8.02 15.01
CA GLY A 85 -20.49 8.73 15.99
C GLY A 85 -19.89 10.03 16.50
N ARG A 86 -18.58 10.28 16.27
CA ARG A 86 -17.85 11.39 16.91
C ARG A 86 -17.99 12.73 16.18
N ASP A 87 -18.15 12.66 14.86
CA ASP A 87 -18.20 13.79 13.95
C ASP A 87 -19.66 14.12 13.60
N GLY A 88 -20.23 15.19 14.14
CA GLY A 88 -21.63 15.59 13.88
C GLY A 88 -21.87 16.21 12.49
N SER A 89 -20.91 16.12 11.56
CA SER A 89 -20.96 16.80 10.26
C SER A 89 -21.49 15.90 9.14
N GLU A 90 -22.49 16.40 8.40
CA GLU A 90 -23.14 15.74 7.25
C GLU A 90 -22.18 15.41 6.08
N LYS A 91 -20.99 16.04 6.05
CA LYS A 91 -19.95 15.83 5.02
C LYS A 91 -18.81 14.99 5.59
N LYS A 92 -19.05 13.70 5.84
CA LYS A 92 -17.98 12.79 6.24
C LYS A 92 -17.34 12.19 5.01
N ILE A 93 -16.02 12.32 4.89
CA ILE A 93 -15.24 11.39 4.09
C ILE A 93 -15.45 10.02 4.74
N ARG A 94 -16.17 9.12 4.07
CA ARG A 94 -16.50 7.79 4.58
C ARG A 94 -15.72 6.67 3.91
N GLU A 95 -14.90 6.99 2.91
CA GLU A 95 -14.18 6.02 2.12
C GLU A 95 -12.69 6.39 2.06
N CYS A 96 -11.82 5.38 2.15
CA CYS A 96 -10.41 5.56 1.86
C CYS A 96 -10.19 5.52 0.35
N VAL A 97 -9.82 6.65 -0.25
CA VAL A 97 -9.60 6.78 -1.71
C VAL A 97 -8.42 5.96 -2.27
N ILE A 98 -7.61 5.35 -1.40
CA ILE A 98 -6.49 4.49 -1.82
C ILE A 98 -7.02 3.08 -2.14
N CYS A 99 -7.82 2.52 -1.24
CA CYS A 99 -8.38 1.17 -1.39
C CYS A 99 -9.82 1.15 -1.92
N MET A 100 -10.47 2.32 -2.03
CA MET A 100 -11.88 2.49 -2.42
C MET A 100 -12.84 1.67 -1.53
N MET A 101 -12.51 1.58 -0.24
CA MET A 101 -13.35 0.91 0.75
C MET A 101 -13.81 1.91 1.81
N ASP A 102 -15.06 1.74 2.25
CA ASP A 102 -15.62 2.50 3.35
C ASP A 102 -14.84 2.26 4.65
N PHE A 103 -14.72 3.31 5.46
CA PHE A 103 -14.25 3.22 6.83
C PHE A 103 -15.32 2.58 7.71
N VAL A 104 -14.89 1.66 8.57
CA VAL A 104 -15.74 1.02 9.58
C VAL A 104 -15.29 1.45 10.97
N TYR A 105 -16.24 1.54 11.92
CA TYR A 105 -15.90 1.83 13.31
C TYR A 105 -14.80 0.88 13.80
N GLY A 106 -13.74 1.45 14.39
CA GLY A 106 -12.59 0.67 14.84
C GLY A 106 -11.40 0.66 13.87
N ASP A 107 -11.59 1.10 12.62
CA ASP A 107 -10.50 1.09 11.63
C ASP A 107 -9.33 1.97 12.08
N PRO A 108 -8.08 1.47 11.99
CA PRO A 108 -6.91 2.30 12.23
C PRO A 108 -6.78 3.30 11.08
N ILE A 109 -6.84 4.58 11.43
CA ILE A 109 -6.75 5.68 10.48
C ILE A 109 -5.55 6.58 10.79
N ARG A 110 -5.04 7.20 9.74
CA ARG A 110 -3.99 8.22 9.85
C ARG A 110 -4.48 9.53 9.25
N PHE A 111 -4.17 10.61 9.94
CA PHE A 111 -4.47 11.97 9.52
C PHE A 111 -3.20 12.57 8.94
N LEU A 112 -3.28 13.11 7.74
CA LEU A 112 -2.22 13.96 7.21
C LEU A 112 -2.36 15.39 7.75
N PRO A 113 -1.29 16.19 7.75
CA PRO A 113 -1.35 17.57 8.22
C PRO A 113 -2.33 18.45 7.42
N CYS A 114 -2.60 18.08 6.16
CA CYS A 114 -3.64 18.70 5.32
C CYS A 114 -5.08 18.23 5.64
N MET A 115 -5.27 17.54 6.77
CA MET A 115 -6.56 17.06 7.31
C MET A 115 -7.27 15.95 6.52
N HIS A 116 -6.63 15.40 5.49
CA HIS A 116 -7.12 14.20 4.81
C HIS A 116 -6.85 12.93 5.65
N ILE A 117 -7.77 11.96 5.55
CA ILE A 117 -7.79 10.74 6.36
C ILE A 117 -7.76 9.52 5.44
N TYR A 118 -7.01 8.50 5.84
CA TYR A 118 -6.85 7.24 5.13
C TYR A 118 -6.73 6.08 6.13
N HIS A 119 -6.92 4.84 5.69
CA HIS A 119 -6.48 3.67 6.47
C HIS A 119 -4.98 3.76 6.69
N MET A 120 -4.54 3.45 7.92
CA MET A 120 -3.13 3.61 8.31
C MET A 120 -2.20 2.84 7.37
N ASP A 121 -2.52 1.57 7.08
CA ASP A 121 -1.71 0.73 6.19
C ASP A 121 -1.69 1.27 4.75
N CYS A 122 -2.84 1.74 4.26
CA CYS A 122 -2.95 2.25 2.89
C CYS A 122 -2.08 3.49 2.67
N ILE A 123 -2.11 4.44 3.61
CA ILE A 123 -1.36 5.68 3.45
C ILE A 123 0.12 5.52 3.81
N ASP A 124 0.48 4.64 4.74
CA ASP A 124 1.89 4.40 5.09
C ASP A 124 2.65 3.82 3.89
N ASP A 125 2.06 2.82 3.21
CA ASP A 125 2.62 2.24 1.99
C ASP A 125 2.71 3.25 0.85
N TRP A 126 1.68 4.09 0.69
CA TRP A 126 1.68 5.16 -0.28
C TRP A 126 2.82 6.15 -0.02
N LEU A 127 2.94 6.63 1.22
CA LEU A 127 3.92 7.65 1.60
C LEU A 127 5.36 7.15 1.47
N MET A 128 5.60 5.85 1.62
CA MET A 128 6.89 5.24 1.34
C MET A 128 7.31 5.38 -0.13
N ARG A 129 6.35 5.41 -1.07
CA ARG A 129 6.60 5.58 -2.51
C ARG A 129 6.57 7.05 -2.93
N SER A 130 5.54 7.79 -2.50
CA SER A 130 5.34 9.20 -2.81
C SER A 130 4.95 9.96 -1.55
N PHE A 131 5.82 10.87 -1.09
CA PHE A 131 5.60 11.63 0.15
C PHE A 131 4.64 12.82 -0.03
N THR A 132 3.53 12.58 -0.72
CA THR A 132 2.50 13.55 -1.10
C THR A 132 1.12 13.02 -0.76
N CYS A 133 0.21 13.91 -0.38
CA CYS A 133 -1.18 13.56 -0.10
C CYS A 133 -1.91 13.10 -1.37
N PRO A 134 -2.54 11.90 -1.40
CA PRO A 134 -3.31 11.44 -2.55
C PRO A 134 -4.49 12.35 -2.96
N SER A 135 -5.07 13.08 -2.01
CA SER A 135 -6.29 13.87 -2.25
C SER A 135 -6.02 15.31 -2.69
N CYS A 136 -4.97 15.95 -2.18
CA CYS A 136 -4.64 17.34 -2.52
C CYS A 136 -3.30 17.53 -3.23
N MET A 137 -2.53 16.46 -3.42
CA MET A 137 -1.20 16.47 -4.06
C MET A 137 -0.13 17.32 -3.36
N GLU A 138 -0.43 17.90 -2.20
CA GLU A 138 0.53 18.65 -1.40
C GLU A 138 1.55 17.73 -0.72
N PRO A 139 2.83 18.15 -0.61
CA PRO A 139 3.84 17.44 0.17
C PRO A 139 3.45 17.34 1.64
N VAL A 140 3.73 16.18 2.25
CA VAL A 140 3.37 15.94 3.66
C VAL A 140 4.29 16.70 4.64
N ASP A 141 5.53 17.00 4.23
CA ASP A 141 6.50 17.82 4.98
C ASP A 141 6.23 19.33 4.89
N ALA A 142 5.70 19.83 3.77
CA ALA A 142 5.40 21.25 3.58
C ALA A 142 4.43 21.80 4.65
N ALA A 143 3.50 20.96 5.09
CA ALA A 143 2.53 21.31 6.12
C ALA A 143 3.08 21.25 7.56
N LEU A 144 4.27 20.66 7.77
CA LEU A 144 4.98 20.70 9.06
C LEU A 144 5.88 21.94 9.19
N LEU A 145 6.26 22.56 8.06
CA LEU A 145 7.10 23.77 8.02
C LEU A 145 6.27 25.07 8.12
N SER A 146 4.99 25.02 7.76
CA SER A 146 4.09 26.20 7.77
C SER A 146 3.76 26.72 9.17
N SER A 147 4.04 25.95 10.23
CA SER A 147 3.94 26.43 11.63
C SER A 147 5.13 27.29 12.08
N TYR A 148 6.19 27.42 11.27
CA TYR A 148 7.39 28.19 11.62
C TYR A 148 7.51 29.53 10.88
N GLU A 149 6.68 29.79 9.86
CA GLU A 149 6.75 31.03 9.06
C GLU A 149 5.73 32.10 9.47
N THR A 150 4.98 31.89 10.55
CA THR A 150 3.96 32.84 11.06
C THR A 150 4.33 33.57 12.35
N ASN A 151 5.63 33.61 12.72
CA ASN A 151 6.12 34.44 13.84
C ASN A 151 7.01 35.59 13.36
#